data_AF-A0A4Y2HPA5-F1
#
_entry.id   AF-A0A4Y2HPA5-F1
#
_cell.length_a   1.000
_cell.length_b   1.000
_cell.length_c   1.000
_cell.angle_alpha   90.00
_cell.angle_beta   90.00
_cell.angle_gamma   90.00
#
_symmetry.space_group_name_H-M   'P 1'
#
loop_
_entity.id
_entity.type
_entity.pdbx_description
1 polymer ?
#
loop_
_entity_poly.entity_id
_entity_poly.type
_entity_poly.pdbx_seq_one_letter_code
_entity_poly.pdbx_strand_id
1 'polypeptide(L)'
;MFFPLVNVKLKKYVFNTNTLSKNYKIPVFEVWCGKYRPEVLKLRIMTGSHSPAPYRVIGPLANTPEFAREFGCPLGSPMNPVKKCSV
;
A
#
# COMPACT_ATOMS: atom_id res chain seq x y z
N MET A 1 21.91 -12.08 -6.38
CA MET A 1 20.94 -11.20 -7.08
C MET A 1 20.18 -10.41 -6.02
N PHE A 2 20.76 -9.28 -5.62
CA PHE A 2 20.25 -8.44 -4.53
C PHE A 2 19.05 -7.64 -5.05
N PHE A 3 17.86 -7.85 -4.48
CA PHE A 3 16.76 -6.88 -4.58
C PHE A 3 16.97 -5.85 -3.48
N PRO A 4 17.49 -4.65 -3.80
CA PRO A 4 17.73 -3.64 -2.80
C PRO A 4 16.41 -2.94 -2.48
N LEU A 5 16.15 -2.76 -1.18
CA LEU A 5 15.39 -1.62 -0.67
C LEU A 5 13.89 -1.56 -1.05
N VAL A 6 13.08 -2.42 -0.43
CA VAL A 6 11.65 -2.13 -0.18
C VAL A 6 11.49 -1.06 0.94
N ASN A 7 12.58 -0.40 1.34
CA ASN A 7 12.61 0.61 2.38
C ASN A 7 12.57 2.02 1.76
N VAL A 8 11.70 2.86 2.33
CA VAL A 8 11.60 4.33 2.20
C VAL A 8 10.65 4.88 1.13
N LYS A 9 10.54 4.36 -0.10
CA LYS A 9 9.69 5.02 -1.12
C LYS A 9 8.17 4.96 -0.86
N LEU A 10 7.65 3.90 -0.25
CA LEU A 10 6.19 3.76 -0.02
C LEU A 10 5.60 4.75 0.99
N LYS A 11 6.40 5.25 1.94
CA LYS A 11 5.97 6.32 2.86
C LYS A 11 5.58 7.60 2.12
N LYS A 12 6.20 7.87 0.96
CA LYS A 12 5.96 9.09 0.18
C LYS A 12 4.72 9.00 -0.72
N TYR A 13 4.37 7.79 -1.17
CA TYR A 13 3.30 7.61 -2.18
C TYR A 13 1.89 7.45 -1.61
N VAL A 14 1.74 6.94 -0.37
CA VAL A 14 0.41 6.66 0.20
C VAL A 14 0.09 7.51 1.43
N PHE A 15 1.10 8.01 2.15
CA PHE A 15 0.93 8.67 3.45
C PHE A 15 1.47 10.11 3.48
N ASN A 16 1.36 10.85 2.39
CA ASN A 16 1.41 12.30 2.50
C ASN A 16 0.05 12.75 3.05
N THR A 17 0.03 13.12 4.34
CA THR A 17 -1.16 13.35 5.18
C THR A 17 -2.04 14.54 4.75
N ASN A 18 -1.86 15.09 3.55
CA ASN A 18 -2.45 16.36 3.15
C ASN A 18 -3.41 16.27 1.96
N THR A 19 -3.81 15.08 1.50
CA THR A 19 -4.77 14.95 0.39
C THR A 19 -6.06 14.30 0.90
N LEU A 20 -6.94 15.13 1.45
CA LEU A 20 -8.29 14.77 1.86
C LEU A 20 -9.14 14.48 0.61
N SER A 21 -9.20 13.22 0.22
CA SER A 21 -10.24 12.72 -0.67
C SER A 21 -11.57 12.62 0.10
N LYS A 22 -12.67 13.03 -0.52
CA LYS A 22 -14.01 13.06 0.09
C LYS A 22 -14.55 11.65 0.38
N ASN A 23 -14.02 10.62 -0.29
CA ASN A 23 -14.51 9.24 -0.25
C ASN A 23 -13.55 8.25 0.44
N TYR A 24 -12.24 8.53 0.47
CA TYR A 24 -11.25 7.66 1.10
C TYR A 24 -10.92 8.11 2.53
N LYS A 25 -11.57 7.49 3.52
CA LYS A 25 -11.42 7.82 4.94
C LYS A 25 -10.09 7.32 5.52
N ILE A 26 -9.25 8.26 5.96
CA ILE A 26 -7.96 8.07 6.62
C ILE A 26 -7.98 7.08 7.84
N PRO A 27 -8.97 7.09 8.77
CA PRO A 27 -8.89 6.26 9.98
C PRO A 27 -8.90 4.75 9.71
N VAL A 28 -9.49 4.29 8.60
CA VAL A 28 -9.50 2.85 8.24
C VAL A 28 -8.09 2.37 7.84
N PHE A 29 -7.23 3.26 7.35
CA PHE A 29 -5.87 2.91 6.95
C PHE A 29 -4.84 3.22 8.04
N GLU A 30 -5.15 4.16 8.94
CA GLU A 30 -4.30 4.50 10.08
C GLU A 30 -4.11 3.34 11.06
N VAL A 31 -5.09 2.45 11.20
CA VAL A 31 -4.95 1.21 12.00
C VAL A 31 -3.84 0.28 11.48
N TRP A 32 -3.41 0.45 10.22
CA TRP A 32 -2.32 -0.31 9.61
C TRP A 32 -1.00 0.47 9.59
N CYS A 33 -0.96 1.67 10.17
CA CYS A 33 0.25 2.45 10.31
C CYS A 33 1.17 1.79 11.36
N GLY A 34 2.32 1.30 10.91
CA GLY A 34 3.29 0.65 11.79
C GLY A 34 4.56 0.25 11.06
N LYS A 35 5.61 -0.05 11.83
CA LYS A 35 6.90 -0.54 11.30
C LYS A 35 7.26 -1.86 11.98
N TYR A 36 7.74 -2.80 11.18
CA TYR A 36 8.26 -4.08 11.68
C TYR A 36 9.78 -4.02 11.84
N ARG A 37 10.30 -4.76 12.82
CA ARG A 37 11.71 -5.15 12.83
C ARG A 37 11.95 -6.19 11.71
N PRO A 38 13.11 -6.20 11.04
CA PRO A 38 13.35 -7.10 9.90
C PRO A 38 13.14 -8.58 10.23
N GLU A 39 13.54 -9.01 11.42
CA GLU A 39 13.46 -10.40 11.88
C GLU A 39 12.00 -10.82 12.06
N VAL A 40 11.19 -9.93 12.66
CA VAL A 40 9.75 -10.13 12.88
C VAL A 40 9.00 -10.11 11.55
N LEU A 41 9.40 -9.25 10.61
CA LEU A 41 8.81 -9.21 9.28
C LEU A 41 9.06 -10.53 8.53
N LYS A 42 10.30 -11.05 8.58
CA LYS A 42 10.64 -12.34 7.98
C LYS A 42 9.80 -13.46 8.58
N LEU A 43 9.70 -13.54 9.90
CA LEU A 43 8.87 -14.54 10.57
C LEU A 43 7.40 -14.43 10.12
N ARG A 44 6.82 -13.22 10.12
CA ARG A 44 5.43 -12.99 9.70
C ARG A 44 5.16 -13.37 8.24
N ILE A 45 6.12 -13.17 7.35
CA ILE A 45 5.98 -13.58 5.94
C ILE A 45 5.97 -15.11 5.82
N MET A 46 6.79 -15.80 6.63
CA MET A 46 6.91 -17.26 6.55
C MET A 46 5.77 -18.02 7.24
N THR A 47 5.23 -17.48 8.33
CA THR A 47 4.24 -18.19 9.17
C THR A 47 2.86 -17.54 9.19
N GLY A 48 2.74 -16.29 8.76
CA GLY A 48 1.49 -15.55 8.80
C GLY A 48 0.57 -15.91 7.63
N SER A 49 -0.72 -16.07 7.91
CA SER A 49 -1.76 -16.22 6.88
C SER A 49 -2.19 -14.90 6.24
N HIS A 50 -1.80 -13.77 6.84
CA HIS A 50 -2.19 -12.43 6.40
C HIS A 50 -1.02 -11.67 5.81
N SER A 51 -1.29 -10.91 4.74
CA SER A 51 -0.33 -9.96 4.18
C SER A 51 0.14 -8.94 5.22
N PRO A 52 1.43 -8.52 5.20
CA PRO A 52 1.92 -7.49 6.10
C PRO A 52 1.15 -6.18 5.97
N ALA A 53 1.04 -5.42 7.06
CA ALA A 53 0.18 -4.22 7.14
C ALA A 53 0.30 -3.24 5.95
N PRO A 54 1.49 -2.87 5.45
CA PRO A 54 1.60 -1.96 4.31
C PRO A 54 0.91 -2.48 3.03
N TYR A 55 1.00 -3.79 2.78
CA TYR A 55 0.41 -4.41 1.59
C TYR A 55 -1.10 -4.57 1.70
N ARG A 56 -1.65 -4.60 2.92
CA ARG A 56 -3.10 -4.57 3.15
C ARG A 56 -3.73 -3.23 2.76
N VAL A 57 -2.95 -2.17 2.74
CA VAL A 57 -3.38 -0.84 2.29
C VAL A 57 -3.13 -0.69 0.79
N ILE A 58 -1.91 -0.94 0.33
CA ILE A 58 -1.51 -0.70 -1.06
C ILE A 58 -2.27 -1.58 -2.06
N GLY A 59 -2.42 -2.87 -1.77
CA GLY A 59 -3.01 -3.83 -2.71
C GLY A 59 -4.46 -3.47 -3.09
N PRO A 60 -5.38 -3.33 -2.12
CA PRO A 60 -6.75 -2.94 -2.40
C PRO A 60 -6.86 -1.57 -3.10
N LEU A 61 -6.08 -0.58 -2.66
CA LEU A 61 -6.12 0.76 -3.25
C LEU A 61 -5.65 0.77 -4.71
N ALA A 62 -4.56 0.06 -5.03
CA ALA A 62 -4.05 -0.03 -6.40
C ALA A 62 -5.03 -0.74 -7.36
N ASN A 63 -5.81 -1.68 -6.82
CA ASN A 63 -6.86 -2.38 -7.57
C ASN A 63 -8.15 -1.59 -7.71
N THR A 64 -8.31 -0.46 -7.00
CA THR A 64 -9.54 0.35 -7.05
C THR A 64 -9.38 1.48 -8.07
N PRO A 65 -10.11 1.47 -9.21
CA PRO A 65 -10.01 2.52 -10.22
C PRO A 65 -10.37 3.93 -9.71
N GLU A 66 -11.32 4.01 -8.78
CA GLU A 66 -11.80 5.25 -8.16
C GLU A 66 -10.64 5.96 -7.44
N PHE A 67 -9.80 5.19 -6.74
CA PHE A 67 -8.62 5.70 -6.06
C PHE A 67 -7.64 6.33 -7.05
N ALA A 68 -7.34 5.61 -8.14
CA ALA A 68 -6.43 6.11 -9.16
C ALA A 68 -6.95 7.41 -9.81
N ARG A 69 -8.26 7.53 -10.03
CA ARG A 69 -8.88 8.75 -10.57
C ARG A 69 -8.80 9.92 -9.59
N GLU A 70 -9.17 9.70 -8.32
CA GLU A 70 -9.24 10.78 -7.33
C GLU A 70 -7.86 11.32 -6.94
N PHE A 71 -6.83 10.47 -6.98
CA PHE A 71 -5.44 10.86 -6.70
C PHE A 71 -4.61 11.09 -7.97
N GLY A 72 -5.22 11.08 -9.16
CA GLY A 72 -4.53 11.36 -10.43
C GLY A 72 -3.35 10.43 -10.74
N CYS A 73 -3.42 9.16 -10.31
CA CYS A 73 -2.33 8.20 -10.49
C CYS A 73 -2.21 7.79 -11.98
N PRO A 74 -1.06 8.00 -12.65
CA PRO A 74 -0.91 7.65 -14.06
C PRO A 74 -0.98 6.14 -14.28
N LEU A 75 -1.48 5.72 -15.43
CA LEU A 75 -1.60 4.30 -15.79
C LEU A 75 -0.21 3.64 -15.79
N GLY A 76 -0.11 2.47 -15.16
CA GLY A 76 1.16 1.75 -14.99
C GLY A 76 1.97 2.16 -13.76
N SER A 77 1.53 3.18 -13.00
CA SER A 77 2.15 3.51 -11.71
C SER A 77 1.86 2.44 -10.64
N PRO A 78 2.66 2.37 -9.55
CA PRO A 78 2.44 1.38 -8.49
C PRO A 78 1.03 1.40 -7.87
N MET A 79 0.38 2.57 -7.84
CA MET A 79 -0.98 2.74 -7.32
C MET A 79 -2.06 2.74 -8.42
N ASN A 80 -1.66 2.55 -9.69
CA ASN A 80 -2.58 2.36 -10.81
C ASN A 80 -2.00 1.36 -11.83
N PRO A 81 -1.80 0.08 -11.45
CA PRO A 81 -1.33 -0.95 -12.37
C PRO A 81 -2.33 -1.18 -13.50
N VAL A 82 -1.81 -1.56 -14.68
CA VAL A 82 -2.61 -1.87 -15.87
C VAL A 82 -3.53 -3.08 -15.62
N LYS A 83 -2.99 -4.12 -14.99
CA LYS A 83 -3.76 -5.30 -14.59
C LYS A 83 -4.27 -5.11 -13.17
N LYS A 84 -5.59 -5.08 -13.01
CA LYS A 84 -6.27 -5.01 -11.71
C LYS A 84 -6.96 -6.33 -11.39
N CYS A 85 -6.99 -6.69 -10.11
CA CYS A 85 -7.69 -7.87 -9.62
C CYS A 85 -9.07 -7.47 -9.07
N SER A 86 -10.10 -8.26 -9.40
CA SER A 86 -11.42 -8.23 -8.78
C SER A 86 -11.76 -9.64 -8.35
N VAL A 87 -12.51 -9.77 -7.25
CA VAL A 87 -13.09 -11.04 -6.80
C VAL A 87 -14.51 -11.19 -7.32
#